data_AF-A0A9E1UEQ8-F1
#
_entry.id   AF-A0A9E1UEQ8-F1
#
_cell.length_a   1.000
_cell.length_b   1.000
_cell.length_c   1.000
_cell.angle_alpha   90.00
_cell.angle_beta   90.00
_cell.angle_gamma   90.00
#
_symmetry.space_group_name_H-M   'P 1'
#
loop_
_entity.id
_entity.type
_entity.pdbx_description
1 polymer ?
#
loop_
_entity_poly.entity_id
_entity_poly.type
_entity_poly.pdbx_seq_one_letter_code
_entity_poly.pdbx_strand_id
1 'polypeptide(L)' 'MPDNEDNKKKIPNQKNTGIGVGMGIGVGMGIAIGAAIGAATDNVGLWIALGIAIGAGIGTSVSSINKSDKK' A
#
# COMPACT_ATOMS: atom_id res chain seq x y z
N MET A 1 -1.75 -16.52 -45.14
CA MET A 1 -1.60 -17.24 -43.86
C MET A 1 -1.26 -16.23 -42.78
N PRO A 2 -1.68 -16.46 -41.53
CA PRO A 2 -1.82 -15.46 -40.48
C PRO A 2 -0.58 -15.35 -39.59
N ASP A 3 -0.25 -14.13 -39.20
CA ASP A 3 0.78 -13.82 -38.22
C ASP A 3 0.26 -12.67 -37.34
N ASN A 4 -0.83 -13.00 -36.64
CA ASN A 4 -1.16 -12.46 -35.35
C ASN A 4 -0.14 -13.00 -34.35
N GLU A 5 0.80 -12.19 -33.86
CA GLU A 5 1.42 -12.46 -32.55
C GLU A 5 2.16 -11.32 -31.84
N ASP A 6 2.07 -10.06 -32.29
CA ASP A 6 2.76 -8.96 -31.58
C ASP A 6 1.83 -8.09 -30.74
N ASN A 7 0.70 -8.65 -30.29
CA ASN A 7 0.07 -8.25 -29.03
C ASN A 7 0.95 -8.69 -27.84
N LYS A 8 2.24 -8.34 -27.84
CA LYS A 8 2.95 -8.10 -26.59
C LYS A 8 2.42 -6.77 -26.07
N LYS A 9 1.21 -6.82 -25.48
CA LYS A 9 0.81 -5.93 -24.41
C LYS A 9 1.94 -5.97 -23.40
N LYS A 10 2.90 -5.04 -23.53
CA LYS A 10 3.91 -4.76 -22.54
C LYS A 10 3.12 -4.34 -21.33
N ILE A 11 2.76 -5.32 -20.49
CA ILE A 11 2.34 -5.07 -19.13
C ILE A 11 3.52 -4.27 -18.58
N PRO A 12 3.36 -2.96 -18.31
CA PRO A 12 4.45 -2.18 -17.77
C PRO A 12 4.77 -2.83 -16.43
N ASN A 13 5.84 -3.62 -16.41
CA ASN A 13 6.43 -4.17 -15.19
C ASN A 13 6.76 -2.94 -14.34
N GLN A 14 5.85 -2.63 -13.43
CA GLN A 14 5.82 -1.47 -12.57
C GLN A 14 6.93 -1.64 -11.53
N LYS A 15 8.17 -1.50 -11.98
CA LYS A 15 9.39 -1.64 -11.20
C LYS A 15 9.74 -0.37 -10.41
N ASN A 16 8.73 0.38 -9.97
CA ASN A 16 8.86 1.54 -9.07
C ASN A 16 8.20 1.22 -7.71
N THR A 17 8.38 0.00 -7.23
CA THR A 17 7.58 -0.61 -6.15
C THR A 17 8.22 -0.51 -4.76
N GLY A 18 9.36 0.18 -4.62
CA GLY A 18 10.02 0.31 -3.30
C GLY A 18 9.28 1.19 -2.29
N ILE A 19 8.57 2.23 -2.76
CA ILE A 19 8.04 3.29 -1.89
C ILE A 19 6.51 3.28 -1.87
N GLY A 20 5.88 3.18 -3.04
CA GLY A 20 4.41 3.21 -3.15
C GLY A 20 3.74 1.96 -2.58
N VAL A 21 4.39 0.79 -2.67
CA VAL A 21 3.81 -0.46 -2.17
C VAL A 21 3.92 -0.57 -0.65
N GLY A 22 5.04 -0.12 -0.04
CA GLY A 22 5.14 -0.04 1.42
C GLY A 22 4.10 0.89 2.05
N MET A 23 3.86 2.04 1.41
CA MET A 23 2.84 2.99 1.84
C MET A 23 1.42 2.47 1.62
N GLY A 24 1.14 1.83 0.47
CA GLY A 24 -0.16 1.21 0.19
C GLY A 24 -0.50 0.05 1.14
N ILE A 25 0.49 -0.80 1.45
CA ILE A 25 0.33 -1.89 2.43
C ILE A 25 0.09 -1.32 3.83
N GLY A 26 0.87 -0.33 4.27
CA GLY A 26 0.70 0.28 5.58
C GLY A 26 -0.69 0.90 5.78
N VAL A 27 -1.14 1.70 4.81
CA VAL A 27 -2.48 2.32 4.86
C VAL A 27 -3.59 1.27 4.76
N GLY A 28 -3.47 0.28 3.87
CA GLY A 28 -4.47 -0.79 3.73
C GLY A 28 -4.62 -1.63 4.99
N MET A 29 -3.51 -1.98 5.64
CA MET A 29 -3.49 -2.71 6.91
C MET A 29 -4.09 -1.87 8.05
N GLY A 30 -3.74 -0.58 8.10
CA GLY A 30 -4.29 0.36 9.07
C GLY A 30 -5.80 0.54 8.94
N ILE A 31 -6.32 0.63 7.71
CA ILE A 31 -7.77 0.69 7.45
C ILE A 31 -8.44 -0.62 7.84
N ALA A 32 -7.88 -1.79 7.50
CA ALA A 32 -8.49 -3.07 7.84
C ALA A 32 -8.63 -3.26 9.36
N ILE A 33 -7.57 -2.95 10.11
CA ILE A 33 -7.57 -3.02 11.57
C ILE A 33 -8.48 -1.94 12.18
N GLY A 34 -8.38 -0.71 11.70
CA GLY A 34 -9.21 0.41 12.15
C GLY A 34 -10.70 0.19 11.88
N ALA A 35 -11.05 -0.42 10.74
CA ALA A 35 -12.44 -0.76 10.42
C ALA A 35 -12.98 -1.88 11.33
N ALA A 36 -12.18 -2.91 11.63
CA ALA A 36 -12.59 -3.98 12.54
C ALA A 36 -12.83 -3.46 13.96
N ILE A 37 -11.92 -2.63 14.50
CA ILE A 37 -12.06 -2.05 15.84
C ILE A 37 -13.17 -0.99 15.85
N GLY A 38 -13.26 -0.19 14.78
CA GLY A 38 -14.28 0.84 14.61
C GLY A 38 -15.69 0.27 14.55
N ALA A 39 -15.86 -0.88 13.88
CA ALA A 39 -17.12 -1.60 13.84
C ALA A 39 -17.50 -2.17 15.22
N ALA A 40 -16.52 -2.60 16.00
CA ALA A 40 -16.75 -3.10 17.37
C ALA A 40 -17.05 -2.00 18.40
N THR A 41 -16.72 -0.74 18.10
CA THR A 41 -16.84 0.41 19.02
C THR A 41 -17.88 1.44 18.55
N ASP A 42 -18.67 1.10 17.51
CA ASP A 42 -19.65 1.98 16.85
C ASP A 42 -19.07 3.34 16.41
N ASN A 43 -17.74 3.43 16.21
CA ASN A 43 -17.02 4.67 15.91
C ASN A 43 -16.04 4.50 14.76
N VAL A 44 -16.54 3.96 13.65
CA VAL A 44 -15.74 3.66 12.45
C VAL A 44 -14.99 4.88 11.92
N GLY A 45 -15.59 6.08 11.95
CA GLY A 45 -14.96 7.31 11.46
C GLY A 45 -13.68 7.69 12.20
N LEU A 46 -13.68 7.58 13.53
CA LEU A 46 -12.51 7.87 14.37
C LEU A 46 -11.41 6.83 14.13
N TRP A 47 -11.78 5.55 14.10
CA TRP A 47 -10.83 4.45 13.94
C TRP A 47 -10.26 4.33 12.52
N ILE A 48 -10.99 4.74 11.48
CA ILE A 48 -10.45 4.87 10.12
C ILE A 48 -9.39 5.97 10.06
N ALA A 49 -9.67 7.15 10.64
CA ALA A 49 -8.71 8.24 10.66
C ALA A 49 -7.43 7.83 11.41
N LEU A 50 -7.59 7.16 12.56
CA LEU A 50 -6.50 6.64 13.35
C LEU A 50 -5.72 5.53 12.61
N GLY A 51 -6.43 4.60 11.97
CA GLY A 51 -5.85 3.52 11.17
C GLY A 51 -5.05 4.04 9.98
N ILE A 52 -5.54 5.06 9.26
CA ILE A 52 -4.81 5.72 8.18
C ILE A 52 -3.58 6.45 8.71
N ALA A 53 -3.70 7.20 9.82
CA ALA A 53 -2.57 7.93 10.41
C ALA A 53 -1.44 6.98 10.87
N ILE A 54 -1.80 5.89 11.55
CA ILE A 54 -0.85 4.86 11.99
C ILE A 54 -0.28 4.12 10.78
N GLY A 55 -1.12 3.66 9.85
CA GLY A 55 -0.72 2.94 8.65
C GLY A 55 0.18 3.76 7.72
N ALA A 56 -0.08 5.05 7.57
CA ALA A 56 0.76 5.97 6.83
C ALA A 56 2.07 6.27 7.57
N GLY A 57 2.04 6.45 8.90
CA GLY A 57 3.25 6.65 9.71
C GLY A 57 4.20 5.44 9.65
N ILE A 58 3.65 4.23 9.74
CA ILE A 58 4.42 2.98 9.61
C ILE A 58 4.87 2.77 8.16
N GLY A 59 4.00 2.97 7.18
CA GLY A 59 4.33 2.81 5.76
C GLY A 59 5.42 3.76 5.28
N THR A 60 5.42 5.00 5.78
CA THR A 60 6.48 6.00 5.49
C THR A 60 7.79 5.65 6.19
N SER A 61 7.77 5.25 7.47
CA SER A 61 8.98 4.85 8.20
C SER A 61 9.62 3.57 7.64
N VAL A 62 8.83 2.55 7.29
CA VAL A 62 9.32 1.33 6.60
C VAL A 62 9.89 1.68 5.23
N SER A 63 9.25 2.57 4.48
CA SER A 63 9.79 3.03 3.19
C SER A 63 11.08 3.84 3.36
N SER A 64 11.26 4.56 4.46
CA SER A 64 12.50 5.26 4.80
C SER A 64 13.61 4.27 5.17
N ILE A 65 13.29 3.20 5.90
CA ILE A 65 14.25 2.15 6.28
C ILE A 65 14.78 1.41 5.04
N ASN A 66 13.91 1.06 4.07
CA ASN A 66 14.33 0.43 2.81
C ASN A 66 15.14 1.34 1.89
N LYS A 67 15.23 2.64 2.18
CA LYS A 67 16.03 3.61 1.40
C LYS A 67 17.44 3.80 1.96
N SER A 68 17.75 3.20 3.11
CA SER A 68 19.05 3.37 3.77
C SER A 68 20.06 2.25 3.49
N ASP A 69 19.71 1.23 2.70
CA ASP A 69 20.67 0.18 2.28
C ASP A 69 21.28 0.46 0.88
N LYS A 70 21.87 1.64 0.76
CA LYS A 70 22.82 1.96 -0.31
C LYS A 70 23.90 2.88 0.25
N LYS A 71 24.67 2.37 1.22
CA LYS A 71 25.97 2.94 1.60
C LYS A 71 27.07 2.38 0.70
#